data_AF-A0A7J4RFX8-F1
#
_entry.id   AF-A0A7J4RFX8-F1
#
_cell.length_a   1.000
_cell.length_b   1.000
_cell.length_c   1.000
_cell.angle_alpha   90.00
_cell.angle_beta   90.00
_cell.angle_gamma   90.00
#
_symmetry.space_group_name_H-M   'P 1'
#
loop_
_entity.id
_entity.type
_entity.pdbx_description
1 polymer ?
#
loop_
_entity_poly.entity_id
_entity_poly.type
_entity_poly.pdbx_seq_one_letter_code
_entity_poly.pdbx_strand_id
1 'polypeptide(L)'
;MESTYRIEGMTCAACVSSVDSIINKIGDVESVRVNLALEKAVVQWKEGADINHDAIEEAVNRGGFVASSMPTPQQIRQERIDAVRQQGWNAGLALLLAIPTLIVSMFFSDLGSSNGMNSNWLIAFLLTLPVYLYMGQQFHIGAWKAIRKGRANMDVLVHLGTTTAFLWSSLVLFAPKMSFLRNIFSSTQHVYFDGAALIIAFVLLGNFLEGRAKLQATDAIFSLMDLQPKTADVLNDEGHTTTIPVEDVEPGTNILVKTGQTIPLDGQVLEGSALVDMSMMTGETYPVRARIGDEVIGGTILVDAPLTITTTQPYHQTVLSNVIQLVDEAQMGKAPIQRYVDRIAAVFVPIVIACALIAVAYWGFFTDGVDSRSGGEIAILALVSTLVIACPCALGLATPTALMVGTGTGARFGLLVKGIEALERSHATTTLVVDKTGTLTTGRPKVSHIEFI
;
A
#
# COMPACT_ATOMS: atom_id res chain seq x y z
N MET A 1 -12.98 23.84 -19.52
CA MET A 1 -12.82 23.18 -18.19
C MET A 1 -11.83 22.02 -18.33
N GLU A 2 -11.14 21.57 -17.26
CA GLU A 2 -10.12 20.48 -17.35
C GLU A 2 -10.35 19.37 -16.32
N SER A 3 -10.51 18.13 -16.79
CA SER A 3 -10.74 16.94 -15.96
C SER A 3 -9.61 15.92 -16.14
N THR A 4 -9.24 15.23 -15.06
CA THR A 4 -8.16 14.23 -15.08
C THR A 4 -8.69 12.83 -14.77
N TYR A 5 -8.26 11.85 -15.57
CA TYR A 5 -8.61 10.45 -15.45
C TYR A 5 -7.36 9.58 -15.35
N ARG A 6 -7.46 8.51 -14.56
CA ARG A 6 -6.49 7.42 -14.55
C ARG A 6 -6.91 6.37 -15.58
N ILE A 7 -5.98 5.91 -16.41
CA ILE A 7 -6.21 4.99 -17.52
C ILE A 7 -5.27 3.79 -17.38
N GLU A 8 -5.78 2.68 -16.85
CA GLU A 8 -5.03 1.44 -16.72
C GLU A 8 -5.06 0.61 -18.03
N GLY A 9 -4.03 -0.20 -18.24
CA GLY A 9 -3.91 -1.09 -19.41
C GLY A 9 -3.15 -0.50 -20.60
N MET A 10 -2.71 0.76 -20.53
CA MET A 10 -1.82 1.34 -21.54
C MET A 10 -0.41 0.75 -21.41
N THR A 11 0.08 0.06 -22.43
CA THR A 11 1.40 -0.61 -22.39
C THR A 11 2.39 -0.10 -23.45
N CYS A 12 1.95 0.73 -24.38
CA CYS A 12 2.78 1.25 -25.45
C CYS A 12 2.27 2.59 -26.00
N ALA A 13 3.07 3.26 -26.83
CA ALA A 13 2.70 4.52 -27.48
C ALA A 13 1.44 4.39 -28.37
N ALA A 14 1.19 3.21 -28.95
CA ALA A 14 -0.04 2.98 -29.71
C ALA A 14 -1.29 2.99 -28.81
N CYS A 15 -1.19 2.51 -27.56
CA CYS A 15 -2.28 2.63 -26.59
C CYS A 15 -2.60 4.10 -26.27
N VAL A 16 -1.57 4.94 -26.16
CA VAL A 16 -1.73 6.39 -25.93
C VAL A 16 -2.52 7.00 -27.08
N SER A 17 -2.13 6.75 -28.32
CA SER A 17 -2.84 7.26 -29.50
C SER A 17 -4.26 6.71 -29.61
N SER A 18 -4.50 5.45 -29.21
CA SER A 18 -5.85 4.88 -29.16
C SER A 18 -6.73 5.58 -28.13
N VAL A 19 -6.25 5.75 -26.89
CA VAL A 19 -7.00 6.44 -25.83
C VAL A 19 -7.27 7.90 -26.20
N ASP A 20 -6.27 8.61 -26.72
CA ASP A 20 -6.39 9.98 -27.22
C ASP A 20 -7.48 10.09 -28.31
N SER A 21 -7.45 9.19 -29.30
CA SER A 21 -8.46 9.17 -30.37
C SER A 21 -9.86 8.76 -29.88
N ILE A 22 -9.98 7.92 -28.85
CA ILE A 22 -11.27 7.52 -28.27
C ILE A 22 -11.90 8.72 -27.56
N ILE A 23 -11.14 9.40 -26.71
CA ILE A 23 -11.65 10.51 -25.90
C ILE A 23 -11.96 11.73 -26.78
N ASN A 24 -11.12 12.04 -27.79
CA ASN A 24 -11.38 13.14 -28.73
C ASN A 24 -12.64 12.96 -29.60
N LYS A 25 -13.21 11.76 -29.69
CA LYS A 25 -14.46 11.52 -30.44
C LYS A 25 -15.71 11.93 -29.66
N ILE A 26 -15.57 12.20 -28.37
CA ILE A 26 -16.67 12.66 -27.53
C ILE A 26 -16.92 14.13 -27.86
N GLY A 27 -18.15 14.47 -28.23
CA GLY A 27 -18.50 15.75 -28.88
C GLY A 27 -18.13 17.00 -28.08
N ASP A 28 -18.06 16.87 -26.76
CA ASP A 28 -17.84 17.95 -25.80
C ASP A 28 -16.37 18.16 -25.43
N VAL A 29 -15.49 17.29 -25.94
CA VAL A 29 -14.04 17.37 -25.71
C VAL A 29 -13.39 18.32 -26.72
N GLU A 30 -12.57 19.24 -26.22
CA GLU A 30 -11.77 20.19 -27.00
C GLU A 30 -10.38 19.63 -27.29
N SER A 31 -9.70 19.08 -26.29
CA SER A 31 -8.40 18.43 -26.47
C SER A 31 -8.12 17.40 -25.38
N VAL A 32 -7.23 16.45 -25.66
CA VAL A 32 -6.81 15.40 -24.73
C VAL A 32 -5.30 15.31 -24.71
N ARG A 33 -4.72 15.18 -23.51
CA ARG A 33 -3.31 14.88 -23.31
C ARG A 33 -3.18 13.58 -22.52
N VAL A 34 -2.62 12.55 -23.14
CA VAL A 34 -2.42 11.24 -22.51
C VAL A 34 -0.95 11.01 -22.20
N ASN A 35 -0.66 10.64 -20.96
CA ASN A 35 0.69 10.34 -20.48
C ASN A 35 0.79 8.85 -20.10
N LEU A 36 1.56 8.09 -20.88
CA LEU A 36 1.78 6.66 -20.67
C LEU A 36 2.46 6.35 -19.34
N ALA A 37 3.48 7.14 -18.96
CA ALA A 37 4.31 6.84 -17.79
C ALA A 37 3.53 7.02 -16.48
N LEU A 38 2.53 7.90 -16.49
CA LEU A 38 1.69 8.21 -15.34
C LEU A 38 0.32 7.53 -15.40
N GLU A 39 0.04 6.71 -16.43
CA GLU A 39 -1.28 6.12 -16.67
C GLU A 39 -2.41 7.16 -16.56
N LYS A 40 -2.19 8.36 -17.12
CA LYS A 40 -3.03 9.54 -16.86
C LYS A 40 -3.49 10.16 -18.17
N ALA A 41 -4.77 10.51 -18.26
CA ALA A 41 -5.34 11.31 -19.33
C ALA A 41 -5.92 12.62 -18.77
N VAL A 42 -5.58 13.72 -19.41
CA VAL A 42 -6.07 15.06 -19.08
C VAL A 42 -6.95 15.52 -20.23
N VAL A 43 -8.20 15.84 -19.93
CA VAL A 43 -9.24 16.17 -20.91
C VAL A 43 -9.65 17.63 -20.72
N GLN A 44 -9.58 18.40 -21.79
CA GLN A 44 -10.09 19.76 -21.86
C GLN A 44 -11.44 19.75 -22.56
N TRP A 45 -12.42 20.41 -21.93
CA TRP A 45 -13.80 20.49 -22.38
C TRP A 45 -14.12 21.85 -22.99
N LYS A 46 -14.99 21.84 -23.99
CA LYS A 46 -15.53 23.05 -24.63
C LYS A 46 -16.30 23.91 -23.64
N GLU A 47 -16.27 25.23 -23.83
CA GLU A 47 -17.04 26.19 -23.01
C GLU A 47 -18.55 25.90 -23.07
N GLY A 48 -19.20 25.78 -21.90
CA GLY A 48 -20.64 25.52 -21.78
C GLY A 48 -21.08 24.07 -22.01
N ALA A 49 -20.13 23.12 -22.09
CA ALA A 49 -20.45 21.70 -22.22
C ALA A 49 -20.87 21.05 -20.90
N ASP A 50 -21.80 20.11 -20.96
CA ASP A 50 -22.23 19.27 -19.84
C ASP A 50 -21.20 18.16 -19.60
N ILE A 51 -20.48 18.21 -18.47
CA ILE A 51 -19.35 17.31 -18.19
C ILE A 51 -19.88 15.94 -17.75
N ASN A 52 -20.00 15.04 -18.73
CA ASN A 52 -20.39 13.66 -18.45
C ASN A 52 -19.16 12.77 -18.22
N HIS A 53 -18.79 12.59 -16.96
CA HIS A 53 -17.67 11.72 -16.56
C HIS A 53 -17.90 10.25 -16.94
N ASP A 54 -19.13 9.75 -16.81
CA ASP A 54 -19.48 8.36 -17.12
C ASP A 54 -19.29 8.03 -18.60
N ALA A 55 -19.55 9.00 -19.49
CA ALA A 55 -19.37 8.83 -20.93
C ALA A 55 -17.90 8.61 -21.31
N ILE A 56 -16.95 9.26 -20.61
CA ILE A 56 -15.51 9.03 -20.82
C ILE A 56 -15.13 7.65 -20.30
N GLU A 57 -15.52 7.31 -19.08
CA GLU A 57 -15.20 6.01 -18.49
C GLU A 57 -15.73 4.87 -19.38
N GLU A 58 -16.98 4.96 -19.83
CA GLU A 58 -17.59 3.95 -20.67
C GLU A 58 -16.94 3.86 -22.07
N ALA A 59 -16.61 5.00 -22.69
CA ALA A 59 -15.95 5.01 -24.00
C ALA A 59 -14.55 4.39 -23.96
N VAL A 60 -13.78 4.71 -22.92
CA VAL A 60 -12.44 4.16 -22.72
C VAL A 60 -12.49 2.68 -22.32
N ASN A 61 -13.48 2.29 -21.51
CA ASN A 61 -13.73 0.89 -21.13
C ASN A 61 -14.10 0.02 -22.35
N ARG A 62 -14.97 0.53 -23.24
CA ARG A 62 -15.27 -0.12 -24.53
C ARG A 62 -14.04 -0.21 -25.45
N GLY A 63 -13.10 0.73 -25.30
CA GLY A 63 -11.81 0.73 -25.98
C GLY A 63 -10.81 -0.33 -25.48
N GLY A 64 -11.15 -1.09 -24.44
CA GLY A 64 -10.30 -2.14 -23.86
C GLY A 64 -9.28 -1.65 -22.83
N PHE A 65 -9.43 -0.41 -22.36
CA PHE A 65 -8.67 0.15 -21.25
C PHE A 65 -9.56 0.23 -20.01
N VAL A 66 -9.03 0.57 -18.84
CA VAL A 66 -9.86 0.85 -17.65
C VAL A 66 -9.68 2.31 -17.29
N ALA A 67 -10.72 3.11 -17.47
CA ALA A 67 -10.74 4.50 -17.06
C ALA A 67 -11.48 4.65 -15.74
N SER A 68 -10.87 5.40 -14.82
CA SER A 68 -11.55 5.90 -13.63
C SER A 68 -11.20 7.37 -13.43
N SER A 69 -12.10 8.14 -12.83
CA SER A 69 -11.74 9.43 -12.22
C SER A 69 -10.51 9.27 -11.31
N MET A 70 -9.66 10.31 -11.23
CA MET A 70 -8.52 10.29 -10.31
C MET A 70 -9.04 10.09 -8.88
N PRO A 71 -8.65 9.01 -8.18
CA PRO A 71 -9.18 8.74 -6.86
C PRO A 71 -8.79 9.85 -5.90
N THR A 72 -9.74 10.32 -5.11
CA THR A 72 -9.47 11.36 -4.12
C THR A 72 -8.50 10.82 -3.07
N PRO A 73 -7.69 11.66 -2.42
CA PRO A 73 -6.76 11.17 -1.40
C PRO A 73 -7.44 10.42 -0.25
N GLN A 74 -8.73 10.73 0.02
CA GLN A 74 -9.58 9.97 0.95
C GLN A 74 -9.90 8.56 0.43
N GLN A 75 -10.23 8.40 -0.85
CA GLN A 75 -10.47 7.09 -1.48
C GLN A 75 -9.20 6.23 -1.45
N ILE A 76 -8.04 6.80 -1.80
CA ILE A 76 -6.74 6.10 -1.73
C ILE A 76 -6.44 5.62 -0.30
N ARG A 77 -6.73 6.45 0.71
CA ARG A 77 -6.59 6.06 2.12
C ARG A 77 -7.50 4.90 2.48
N GLN A 78 -8.77 4.96 2.08
CA GLN A 78 -9.75 3.92 2.37
C GLN A 78 -9.37 2.58 1.73
N GLU A 79 -8.93 2.59 0.47
CA GLU A 79 -8.41 1.40 -0.22
C GLU A 79 -7.21 0.79 0.53
N ARG A 80 -6.29 1.62 1.04
CA ARG A 80 -5.15 1.13 1.85
C ARG A 80 -5.60 0.51 3.17
N ILE A 81 -6.61 1.08 3.84
CA ILE A 81 -7.20 0.52 5.07
C ILE A 81 -7.83 -0.85 4.80
N ASP A 82 -8.61 -0.95 3.73
CA ASP A 82 -9.30 -2.18 3.36
C ASP A 82 -8.31 -3.27 2.93
N ALA A 83 -7.24 -2.92 2.21
CA ALA A 83 -6.17 -3.84 1.85
C ALA A 83 -5.46 -4.43 3.10
N VAL A 84 -5.13 -3.61 4.11
CA VAL A 84 -4.51 -4.11 5.35
C VAL A 84 -5.49 -4.94 6.17
N ARG A 85 -6.78 -4.58 6.17
CA ARG A 85 -7.83 -5.37 6.82
C ARG A 85 -7.94 -6.76 6.18
N GLN A 86 -7.91 -6.83 4.85
CA GLN A 86 -7.92 -8.09 4.11
C GLN A 86 -6.67 -8.94 4.40
N GLN A 87 -5.49 -8.32 4.47
CA GLN A 87 -4.25 -9.01 4.88
C GLN A 87 -4.38 -9.59 6.30
N GLY A 88 -4.94 -8.83 7.24
CA GLY A 88 -5.19 -9.29 8.61
C GLY A 88 -6.16 -10.46 8.67
N TRP A 89 -7.21 -10.42 7.85
CA TRP A 89 -8.16 -11.52 7.73
C TRP A 89 -7.51 -12.80 7.19
N ASN A 90 -6.73 -12.69 6.11
CA ASN A 90 -6.01 -13.82 5.52
C ASN A 90 -4.97 -14.40 6.49
N ALA A 91 -4.23 -13.55 7.21
CA ALA A 91 -3.28 -13.99 8.24
C ALA A 91 -3.99 -14.70 9.41
N GLY A 92 -5.11 -14.16 9.88
CA GLY A 92 -5.93 -14.76 10.94
C GLY A 92 -6.50 -16.12 10.53
N LEU A 93 -7.06 -16.23 9.33
CA LEU A 93 -7.55 -17.51 8.79
C LEU A 93 -6.42 -18.52 8.58
N ALA A 94 -5.26 -18.08 8.07
CA ALA A 94 -4.11 -18.96 7.90
C ALA A 94 -3.60 -19.50 9.24
N LEU A 95 -3.52 -18.67 10.29
CA LEU A 95 -3.17 -19.11 11.65
C LEU A 95 -4.23 -20.04 12.25
N LEU A 96 -5.51 -19.74 12.05
CA LEU A 96 -6.62 -20.56 12.53
C LEU A 96 -6.59 -21.98 11.95
N LEU A 97 -6.08 -22.14 10.73
CA LEU A 97 -5.90 -23.45 10.10
C LEU A 97 -4.53 -24.07 10.39
N ALA A 98 -3.46 -23.27 10.45
CA ALA A 98 -2.11 -23.74 10.70
C ALA A 98 -1.89 -24.24 12.15
N ILE A 99 -2.48 -23.59 13.16
CA ILE A 99 -2.34 -24.02 14.56
C ILE A 99 -2.94 -25.43 14.78
N PRO A 100 -4.17 -25.73 14.32
CA PRO A 100 -4.68 -27.10 14.34
C PRO A 100 -3.82 -28.10 13.55
N THR A 101 -3.24 -27.72 12.39
CA THR A 101 -2.32 -28.64 11.67
C THR A 101 -1.10 -29.01 12.51
N LEU A 102 -0.53 -28.05 13.24
CA LEU A 102 0.59 -28.28 14.15
C LEU A 102 0.16 -29.19 15.30
N ILE A 103 -1.00 -28.92 15.90
CA ILE A 103 -1.53 -29.71 17.01
C ILE A 103 -1.75 -31.17 16.57
N VAL A 104 -2.40 -31.38 15.42
CA VAL A 104 -2.63 -32.71 14.86
C VAL A 104 -1.32 -33.41 14.54
N SER A 105 -0.33 -32.70 14.00
CA SER A 105 0.96 -33.31 13.61
C SER A 105 1.86 -33.64 14.79
N MET A 106 1.86 -32.85 15.87
CA MET A 106 2.71 -33.07 17.05
C MET A 106 2.06 -33.92 18.15
N PHE A 107 0.78 -33.72 18.44
CA PHE A 107 0.14 -34.29 19.64
C PHE A 107 -0.73 -35.52 19.35
N PHE A 108 -1.17 -35.67 18.11
CA PHE A 108 -1.97 -36.82 17.71
C PHE A 108 -1.10 -37.70 16.81
N SER A 109 -0.52 -38.76 17.37
CA SER A 109 0.31 -39.72 16.64
C SER A 109 -0.49 -40.89 16.05
N ASP A 110 -1.68 -41.18 16.58
CA ASP A 110 -2.53 -42.28 16.08
C ASP A 110 -4.04 -42.04 16.33
N LEU A 111 -4.74 -41.39 15.39
CA LEU A 111 -6.22 -41.33 15.34
C LEU A 111 -6.78 -42.51 14.53
N GLY A 112 -5.99 -43.58 14.33
CA GLY A 112 -6.33 -44.73 13.50
C GLY A 112 -6.11 -44.49 12.00
N SER A 113 -6.47 -45.49 11.21
CA SER A 113 -6.40 -45.44 9.74
C SER A 113 -7.78 -45.52 9.11
N SER A 114 -8.04 -44.66 8.13
CA SER A 114 -9.25 -44.68 7.32
C SER A 114 -8.86 -45.01 5.88
N ASN A 115 -9.43 -46.06 5.29
CA ASN A 115 -9.12 -46.52 3.93
C ASN A 115 -7.61 -46.74 3.66
N GLY A 116 -6.86 -47.23 4.65
CA GLY A 116 -5.42 -47.51 4.54
C GLY A 116 -4.51 -46.26 4.58
N MET A 117 -5.08 -45.09 4.85
CA MET A 117 -4.34 -43.83 5.03
C MET A 117 -4.34 -43.45 6.52
N ASN A 118 -3.25 -42.88 7.01
CA ASN A 118 -3.19 -42.36 8.37
C ASN A 118 -4.14 -41.16 8.50
N SER A 119 -5.13 -41.26 9.40
CA SER A 119 -6.18 -40.24 9.55
C SER A 119 -5.60 -38.88 9.96
N ASN A 120 -4.51 -38.86 10.73
CA ASN A 120 -3.89 -37.64 11.24
C ASN A 120 -3.29 -36.83 10.08
N TRP A 121 -2.59 -37.52 9.19
CA TRP A 121 -1.98 -36.90 8.01
C TRP A 121 -3.04 -36.43 7.01
N LEU A 122 -4.16 -37.15 6.90
CA LEU A 122 -5.29 -36.74 6.07
C LEU A 122 -5.94 -35.46 6.61
N ILE A 123 -6.16 -35.36 7.92
CA ILE A 123 -6.68 -34.14 8.56
C ILE A 123 -5.70 -32.98 8.36
N ALA A 124 -4.40 -33.21 8.60
CA ALA A 124 -3.36 -32.21 8.38
C ALA A 124 -3.31 -31.72 6.92
N PHE A 125 -3.44 -32.63 5.94
CA PHE A 125 -3.54 -32.29 4.52
C PHE A 125 -4.77 -31.41 4.23
N LEU A 126 -5.96 -31.80 4.70
CA LEU A 126 -7.20 -31.05 4.45
C LEU A 126 -7.15 -29.63 5.03
N LEU A 127 -6.56 -29.46 6.21
CA LEU A 127 -6.38 -28.15 6.83
C LEU A 127 -5.31 -27.31 6.13
N THR A 128 -4.24 -27.95 5.63
CA THR A 128 -3.13 -27.26 4.96
C THR A 128 -3.48 -26.84 3.53
N LEU A 129 -4.32 -27.60 2.83
CA LEU A 129 -4.70 -27.36 1.44
C LEU A 129 -5.23 -25.94 1.15
N PRO A 130 -6.22 -25.40 1.90
CA PRO A 130 -6.69 -24.02 1.69
C PRO A 130 -5.63 -22.97 2.04
N VAL A 131 -4.78 -23.23 3.05
CA VAL A 131 -3.68 -22.34 3.40
C VAL A 131 -2.67 -22.25 2.25
N TYR A 132 -2.30 -23.40 1.67
CA TYR A 132 -1.35 -23.49 0.57
C TYR A 132 -1.90 -22.89 -0.72
N LEU A 133 -3.09 -23.32 -1.18
CA LEU A 133 -3.61 -22.94 -2.49
C LEU A 133 -4.21 -21.53 -2.53
N TYR A 134 -4.96 -21.13 -1.50
CA TYR A 134 -5.71 -19.87 -1.51
C TYR A 134 -4.92 -18.76 -0.80
N MET A 135 -4.56 -18.96 0.47
CA MET A 135 -3.83 -17.93 1.24
C MET A 135 -2.38 -17.76 0.73
N GLY A 136 -1.76 -18.84 0.28
CA GLY A 136 -0.41 -18.86 -0.28
C GLY A 136 -0.29 -18.41 -1.74
N GLN A 137 -1.42 -18.21 -2.44
CA GLN A 137 -1.46 -17.93 -3.88
C GLN A 137 -0.57 -16.75 -4.28
N GLN A 138 -0.59 -15.67 -3.48
CA GLN A 138 0.19 -14.47 -3.75
C GLN A 138 1.70 -14.74 -3.83
N PHE A 139 2.22 -15.66 -3.00
CA PHE A 139 3.63 -16.02 -2.99
C PHE A 139 3.99 -16.91 -4.18
N HIS A 140 3.09 -17.81 -4.58
CA HIS A 140 3.30 -18.65 -5.76
C HIS A 140 3.32 -17.82 -7.06
N ILE A 141 2.38 -16.88 -7.19
CA ILE A 141 2.36 -15.95 -8.33
C ILE A 141 3.59 -15.03 -8.31
N GLY A 142 3.95 -14.51 -7.13
CA GLY A 142 5.13 -13.67 -6.93
C GLY A 142 6.42 -14.38 -7.33
N ALA A 143 6.62 -15.61 -6.84
CA ALA A 143 7.75 -16.46 -7.18
C ALA A 143 7.84 -16.73 -8.68
N TRP A 144 6.74 -17.09 -9.32
CA TRP A 144 6.72 -17.36 -10.76
C TRP A 144 7.10 -16.11 -11.58
N LYS A 145 6.58 -14.94 -11.19
CA LYS A 145 6.94 -13.66 -11.81
C LYS A 145 8.41 -13.32 -11.60
N ALA A 146 8.98 -13.60 -10.43
CA ALA A 146 10.38 -13.34 -10.10
C ALA A 146 11.33 -14.24 -10.90
N ILE A 147 11.07 -15.55 -10.93
CA ILE A 147 11.84 -16.55 -11.68
C ILE A 147 11.85 -16.20 -13.17
N ARG A 148 10.70 -15.85 -13.75
CA ARG A 148 10.60 -15.47 -15.17
C ARG A 148 11.42 -14.22 -15.51
N LYS A 149 11.67 -13.34 -14.53
CA LYS A 149 12.49 -12.13 -14.68
C LYS A 149 13.96 -12.36 -14.30
N GLY A 150 14.37 -13.59 -14.01
CA GLY A 150 15.74 -13.92 -13.59
C GLY A 150 16.13 -13.32 -12.24
N ARG A 151 15.15 -13.06 -11.35
CA ARG A 151 15.38 -12.51 -10.01
C ARG A 151 14.98 -13.54 -8.95
N ALA A 152 15.73 -13.57 -7.85
CA ALA A 152 15.35 -14.28 -6.65
C ALA A 152 14.88 -13.27 -5.59
N ASN A 153 13.72 -13.52 -5.00
CA ASN A 153 13.16 -12.73 -3.90
C ASN A 153 12.61 -13.66 -2.81
N MET A 154 12.07 -13.08 -1.73
CA MET A 154 11.51 -13.85 -0.60
C MET A 154 10.41 -14.82 -1.05
N ASP A 155 9.58 -14.44 -2.03
CA ASP A 155 8.50 -15.29 -2.56
C ASP A 155 9.02 -16.60 -3.17
N VAL A 156 10.16 -16.55 -3.88
CA VAL A 156 10.77 -17.74 -4.49
C VAL A 156 11.12 -18.78 -3.43
N LEU A 157 11.69 -18.33 -2.30
CA LEU A 157 12.08 -19.24 -1.22
C LEU A 157 10.87 -19.80 -0.49
N VAL A 158 9.87 -18.96 -0.19
CA VAL A 158 8.60 -19.39 0.40
C VAL A 158 7.92 -20.41 -0.50
N HIS A 159 7.82 -20.13 -1.80
CA HIS A 159 7.22 -21.05 -2.77
C HIS A 159 7.98 -22.36 -2.85
N LEU A 160 9.31 -22.36 -3.02
CA LEU A 160 10.09 -23.59 -3.10
C LEU A 160 9.99 -24.42 -1.82
N GLY A 161 10.13 -23.81 -0.64
CA GLY A 161 10.04 -24.50 0.65
C GLY A 161 8.66 -25.11 0.89
N THR A 162 7.61 -24.30 0.75
CA THR A 162 6.22 -24.74 1.02
C THR A 162 5.72 -25.75 -0.02
N THR A 163 6.05 -25.57 -1.30
CA THR A 163 5.69 -26.50 -2.37
C THR A 163 6.40 -27.83 -2.19
N THR A 164 7.70 -27.81 -1.87
CA THR A 164 8.47 -29.05 -1.64
C THR A 164 7.95 -29.81 -0.43
N ALA A 165 7.68 -29.11 0.68
CA ALA A 165 7.09 -29.70 1.88
C ALA A 165 5.68 -30.25 1.63
N PHE A 166 4.82 -29.50 0.92
CA PHE A 166 3.45 -29.92 0.62
C PHE A 166 3.40 -31.10 -0.34
N LEU A 167 4.19 -31.08 -1.42
CA LEU A 167 4.27 -32.18 -2.39
C LEU A 167 4.84 -33.45 -1.74
N TRP A 168 5.93 -33.34 -0.97
CA TRP A 168 6.48 -34.47 -0.22
C TRP A 168 5.43 -35.11 0.68
N SER A 169 4.79 -34.29 1.52
CA SER A 169 3.81 -34.75 2.49
C SER A 169 2.59 -35.39 1.82
N SER A 170 2.18 -34.84 0.67
CA SER A 170 1.10 -35.40 -0.15
C SER A 170 1.49 -36.75 -0.75
N LEU A 171 2.72 -36.88 -1.28
CA LEU A 171 3.21 -38.15 -1.84
C LEU A 171 3.27 -39.24 -0.77
N VAL A 172 3.76 -38.93 0.44
CA VAL A 172 3.79 -39.86 1.59
C VAL A 172 2.37 -40.26 2.01
N LEU A 173 1.44 -39.30 2.07
CA LEU A 173 0.04 -39.57 2.43
C LEU A 173 -0.66 -40.51 1.43
N PHE A 174 -0.44 -40.33 0.12
CA PHE A 174 -1.08 -41.14 -0.92
C PHE A 174 -0.29 -42.40 -1.30
N ALA A 175 0.94 -42.58 -0.79
CA ALA A 175 1.78 -43.73 -1.07
C ALA A 175 1.10 -45.10 -0.83
N PRO A 176 0.29 -45.32 0.24
CA PRO A 176 -0.39 -46.60 0.45
C PRO A 176 -1.37 -47.00 -0.66
N LYS A 177 -1.92 -46.03 -1.41
CA LYS A 177 -2.90 -46.26 -2.49
C LYS A 177 -2.27 -46.46 -3.87
N MET A 178 -1.03 -46.02 -4.07
CA MET A 178 -0.34 -46.11 -5.36
C MET A 178 0.82 -47.12 -5.27
N SER A 179 0.71 -48.23 -5.99
CA SER A 179 1.71 -49.32 -5.98
C SER A 179 3.13 -48.86 -6.36
N PHE A 180 3.27 -47.89 -7.27
CA PHE A 180 4.54 -47.28 -7.63
C PHE A 180 5.19 -46.50 -6.47
N LEU A 181 4.41 -45.70 -5.75
CA LEU A 181 4.88 -44.90 -4.62
C LEU A 181 5.17 -45.77 -3.39
N ARG A 182 4.38 -46.84 -3.18
CA ARG A 182 4.57 -47.76 -2.05
C ARG A 182 5.96 -48.40 -2.00
N ASN A 183 6.58 -48.67 -3.15
CA ASN A 183 7.93 -49.25 -3.21
C ASN A 183 9.05 -48.22 -2.96
N ILE A 184 8.75 -46.93 -3.08
CA ILE A 184 9.73 -45.84 -2.94
C ILE A 184 9.67 -45.21 -1.54
N PHE A 185 8.48 -45.20 -0.90
CA PHE A 185 8.20 -44.48 0.35
C PHE A 185 7.78 -45.41 1.51
N SER A 186 8.18 -46.69 1.49
CA SER A 186 7.72 -47.69 2.47
C SER A 186 8.20 -47.43 3.91
N SER A 187 9.23 -46.61 4.09
CA SER A 187 9.95 -46.39 5.37
C SER A 187 9.79 -44.97 5.94
N THR A 188 9.19 -44.03 5.20
CA THR A 188 9.11 -42.63 5.61
C THR A 188 7.93 -42.38 6.56
N GLN A 189 8.25 -41.95 7.79
CA GLN A 189 7.26 -41.64 8.84
C GLN A 189 7.02 -40.13 9.07
N HIS A 190 7.66 -39.25 8.30
CA HIS A 190 7.60 -37.81 8.53
C HIS A 190 6.94 -37.05 7.37
N VAL A 191 5.90 -36.29 7.73
CA VAL A 191 5.23 -35.31 6.89
C VAL A 191 5.51 -33.91 7.44
N TYR A 192 5.45 -32.90 6.57
CA TYR A 192 5.79 -31.50 6.84
C TYR A 192 4.62 -30.56 6.47
N PHE A 193 3.38 -31.03 6.63
CA PHE A 193 2.17 -30.22 6.37
C PHE A 193 2.10 -29.00 7.30
N ASP A 194 2.42 -29.20 8.57
CA ASP A 194 2.56 -28.16 9.59
C ASP A 194 3.61 -27.10 9.19
N GLY A 195 4.78 -27.54 8.70
CA GLY A 195 5.84 -26.64 8.23
C GLY A 195 5.37 -25.76 7.07
N ALA A 196 4.70 -26.35 6.07
CA ALA A 196 4.15 -25.59 4.94
C ALA A 196 3.07 -24.59 5.38
N ALA A 197 2.14 -25.01 6.25
CA ALA A 197 1.06 -24.14 6.75
C ALA A 197 1.58 -22.99 7.61
N LEU A 198 2.51 -23.27 8.54
CA LEU A 198 3.06 -22.27 9.46
C LEU A 198 3.94 -21.24 8.75
N ILE A 199 4.74 -21.65 7.76
CA ILE A 199 5.53 -20.70 6.96
C ILE A 199 4.59 -19.68 6.29
N ILE A 200 3.55 -20.14 5.60
CA ILE A 200 2.60 -19.25 4.92
C ILE A 200 1.89 -18.35 5.94
N ALA A 201 1.42 -18.91 7.06
CA ALA A 201 0.72 -18.15 8.09
C ALA A 201 1.60 -17.06 8.72
N PHE A 202 2.86 -17.34 9.05
CA PHE A 202 3.76 -16.36 9.65
C PHE A 202 4.20 -15.27 8.67
N VAL A 203 4.42 -15.61 7.39
CA VAL A 203 4.72 -14.59 6.37
C VAL A 203 3.50 -13.68 6.15
N LEU A 204 2.29 -14.23 6.11
CA LEU A 204 1.06 -13.42 6.03
C LEU A 204 0.90 -12.51 7.26
N LEU A 205 1.17 -13.01 8.46
CA LEU A 205 1.16 -12.22 9.68
C LEU A 205 2.19 -11.09 9.62
N GLY A 206 3.40 -11.37 9.11
CA GLY A 206 4.43 -10.36 8.89
C GLY A 206 3.99 -9.26 7.96
N ASN A 207 3.43 -9.61 6.79
CA ASN A 207 2.90 -8.65 5.83
C ASN A 207 1.77 -7.79 6.43
N PHE A 208 0.88 -8.38 7.23
CA PHE A 208 -0.17 -7.65 7.94
C PHE A 208 0.39 -6.65 8.96
N LEU A 209 1.35 -7.07 9.79
CA LEU A 209 1.97 -6.19 10.78
C LEU A 209 2.75 -5.05 10.10
N GLU A 210 3.43 -5.33 8.99
CA GLU A 210 4.08 -4.32 8.17
C GLU A 210 3.07 -3.33 7.57
N GLY A 211 1.99 -3.82 6.96
CA GLY A 211 0.93 -2.98 6.39
C GLY A 211 0.27 -2.09 7.44
N ARG A 212 -0.02 -2.64 8.62
CA ARG A 212 -0.59 -1.90 9.76
C ARG A 212 0.36 -0.81 10.27
N ALA A 213 1.65 -1.11 10.40
CA ALA A 213 2.65 -0.13 10.82
C ALA A 213 2.78 1.01 9.81
N LYS A 214 2.74 0.70 8.50
CA LYS A 214 2.75 1.70 7.43
C LYS A 214 1.51 2.60 7.47
N LEU A 215 0.31 2.02 7.60
CA LEU A 215 -0.94 2.79 7.71
C LEU A 215 -0.90 3.80 8.86
N GLN A 216 -0.48 3.35 10.06
CA GLN A 216 -0.38 4.23 11.22
C GLN A 216 0.60 5.39 11.01
N ALA A 217 1.69 5.16 10.27
CA ALA A 217 2.64 6.22 9.94
C ALA A 217 2.10 7.22 8.91
N THR A 218 1.25 6.78 7.98
CA THR A 218 0.67 7.62 6.92
C THR A 218 -0.56 8.42 7.40
N ASP A 219 -1.32 7.92 8.38
CA ASP A 219 -2.52 8.58 8.91
C ASP A 219 -2.26 10.02 9.44
N ALA A 220 -1.06 10.32 9.91
CA ALA A 220 -0.69 11.64 10.42
C ALA A 220 -0.48 12.70 9.33
N ILE A 221 -0.45 12.33 8.05
CA ILE A 221 -0.37 13.27 6.92
C ILE A 221 -1.79 13.68 6.50
N PHE A 222 -2.72 12.72 6.50
CA PHE A 222 -4.12 12.95 6.18
C PHE A 222 -4.88 13.73 7.25
N SER A 223 -4.40 13.77 8.50
CA SER A 223 -4.98 14.65 9.53
C SER A 223 -4.84 16.15 9.21
N LEU A 224 -3.92 16.54 8.32
CA LEU A 224 -3.85 17.90 7.77
C LEU A 224 -4.92 18.13 6.70
N MET A 225 -5.37 17.08 6.02
CA MET A 225 -6.45 17.15 5.02
C MET A 225 -7.83 17.26 5.66
N ASP A 226 -8.00 16.80 6.90
CA ASP A 226 -9.24 16.99 7.67
C ASP A 226 -9.50 18.47 8.02
N LEU A 227 -8.53 19.37 7.78
CA LEU A 227 -8.70 20.82 7.94
C LEU A 227 -9.40 21.48 6.73
N GLN A 228 -9.53 20.76 5.61
CA GLN A 228 -10.24 21.27 4.45
C GLN A 228 -11.77 21.11 4.65
N PRO A 229 -12.56 22.17 4.42
CA PRO A 229 -14.02 22.04 4.40
C PRO A 229 -14.44 21.00 3.37
N LYS A 230 -15.32 20.08 3.77
CA LYS A 230 -15.91 19.09 2.85
C LYS A 230 -17.04 19.68 2.01
N THR A 231 -17.53 20.84 2.41
CA THR A 231 -18.67 21.52 1.80
C THR A 231 -18.39 23.01 1.63
N ALA A 232 -18.96 23.61 0.59
CA ALA A 232 -18.96 25.05 0.35
C ALA A 232 -20.38 25.60 0.34
N ASP A 233 -20.57 26.81 0.85
CA ASP A 233 -21.84 27.55 0.77
C ASP A 233 -21.86 28.36 -0.54
N VAL A 234 -22.49 27.82 -1.58
CA VAL A 234 -22.62 28.46 -2.90
C VAL A 234 -23.73 29.49 -2.89
N LEU A 235 -23.45 30.69 -3.40
CA LEU A 235 -24.39 31.79 -3.49
C LEU A 235 -25.11 31.76 -4.85
N ASN A 236 -26.44 31.62 -4.82
CA ASN A 236 -27.27 31.70 -6.03
C ASN A 236 -27.55 33.18 -6.39
N ASP A 237 -27.99 33.43 -7.62
CA ASP A 237 -28.33 34.78 -8.14
C ASP A 237 -29.38 35.54 -7.29
N GLU A 238 -30.22 34.80 -6.54
CA GLU A 238 -31.23 35.33 -5.63
C GLU A 238 -30.70 35.62 -4.21
N GLY A 239 -29.39 35.47 -3.98
CA GLY A 239 -28.73 35.73 -2.68
C GLY A 239 -28.90 34.62 -1.63
N HIS A 240 -29.46 33.47 -2.01
CA HIS A 240 -29.59 32.31 -1.12
C HIS A 240 -28.33 31.43 -1.19
N THR A 241 -27.89 30.93 -0.02
CA THR A 241 -26.77 30.00 0.08
C THR A 241 -27.23 28.54 0.04
N THR A 242 -26.65 27.74 -0.85
CA THR A 242 -26.84 26.29 -0.92
C THR A 242 -25.53 25.59 -0.58
N THR A 243 -25.55 24.69 0.41
CA THR A 243 -24.36 23.93 0.80
C THR A 243 -24.18 22.73 -0.13
N ILE A 244 -23.07 22.67 -0.87
CA ILE A 244 -22.72 21.56 -1.76
C ILE A 244 -21.33 21.00 -1.42
N PRO A 245 -21.03 19.71 -1.74
CA PRO A 245 -19.68 19.16 -1.59
C PRO A 245 -18.66 19.97 -2.39
N VAL A 246 -17.46 20.19 -1.83
CA VAL A 246 -16.41 20.99 -2.51
C VAL A 246 -15.92 20.35 -3.81
N GLU A 247 -16.10 19.04 -3.96
CA GLU A 247 -15.74 18.26 -5.15
C GLU A 247 -16.66 18.58 -6.34
N ASP A 248 -17.90 18.99 -6.07
CA ASP A 248 -18.93 19.27 -7.08
C ASP A 248 -18.99 20.75 -7.47
N VAL A 249 -18.12 21.60 -6.90
CA VAL A 249 -18.11 23.03 -7.16
C VAL A 249 -17.34 23.32 -8.45
N GLU A 250 -18.03 23.89 -9.44
CA GLU A 250 -17.42 24.31 -10.70
C GLU A 250 -16.63 25.63 -10.55
N PRO A 251 -15.59 25.85 -11.38
CA PRO A 251 -14.92 27.14 -11.50
C PRO A 251 -15.89 28.26 -11.92
N GLY A 252 -15.70 29.46 -11.41
CA GLY A 252 -16.60 30.60 -11.65
C GLY A 252 -17.81 30.67 -10.71
N THR A 253 -17.95 29.71 -9.79
CA THR A 253 -19.03 29.68 -8.80
C THR A 253 -18.74 30.66 -7.67
N ASN A 254 -19.76 31.41 -7.25
CA ASN A 254 -19.66 32.31 -6.12
C ASN A 254 -19.89 31.54 -4.81
N ILE A 255 -18.95 31.64 -3.88
CA ILE A 255 -19.00 31.00 -2.57
C ILE A 255 -19.00 32.08 -1.50
N LEU A 256 -19.90 31.96 -0.52
CA LEU A 256 -19.89 32.77 0.69
C LEU A 256 -19.05 32.07 1.76
N VAL A 257 -17.97 32.72 2.20
CA VAL A 257 -17.17 32.26 3.34
C VAL A 257 -17.45 33.15 4.54
N LYS A 258 -17.91 32.55 5.64
CA LYS A 258 -18.24 33.27 6.89
C LYS A 258 -17.00 33.45 7.75
N THR A 259 -17.02 34.43 8.64
CA THR A 259 -15.95 34.68 9.61
C THR A 259 -15.68 33.42 10.44
N GLY A 260 -14.39 33.07 10.60
CA GLY A 260 -13.93 31.88 11.32
C GLY A 260 -13.96 30.59 10.50
N GLN A 261 -14.46 30.60 9.26
CA GLN A 261 -14.42 29.45 8.37
C GLN A 261 -13.11 29.40 7.57
N THR A 262 -12.71 28.18 7.21
CA THR A 262 -11.65 27.94 6.24
C THR A 262 -12.19 28.19 4.84
N ILE A 263 -11.41 28.86 3.99
CA ILE A 263 -11.70 29.04 2.58
C ILE A 263 -11.65 27.66 1.89
N PRO A 264 -12.74 27.19 1.25
CA PRO A 264 -12.82 25.81 0.74
C PRO A 264 -11.99 25.56 -0.52
N LEU A 265 -11.94 26.55 -1.41
CA LEU A 265 -11.32 26.49 -2.74
C LEU A 265 -10.57 27.79 -3.05
N ASP A 266 -9.60 27.71 -3.95
CA ASP A 266 -8.90 28.89 -4.45
C ASP A 266 -9.85 29.78 -5.26
N GLY A 267 -9.74 31.10 -5.07
CA GLY A 267 -10.69 32.03 -5.64
C GLY A 267 -10.20 33.47 -5.66
N GLN A 268 -10.98 34.34 -6.28
CA GLN A 268 -10.80 35.78 -6.26
C GLN A 268 -11.89 36.44 -5.43
N VAL A 269 -11.56 37.44 -4.62
CA VAL A 269 -12.55 38.15 -3.82
C VAL A 269 -13.45 38.98 -4.72
N LEU A 270 -14.75 38.67 -4.73
CA LEU A 270 -15.78 39.42 -5.43
C LEU A 270 -16.33 40.56 -4.56
N GLU A 271 -16.65 40.25 -3.31
CA GLU A 271 -17.22 41.21 -2.36
C GLU A 271 -16.64 41.05 -0.96
N GLY A 272 -16.47 42.19 -0.27
CA GLY A 272 -15.99 42.27 1.10
C GLY A 272 -14.49 42.60 1.23
N SER A 273 -14.05 42.76 2.49
CA SER A 273 -12.64 42.83 2.84
C SER A 273 -12.43 42.27 4.24
N ALA A 274 -11.53 41.29 4.34
CA ALA A 274 -11.27 40.57 5.57
C ALA A 274 -9.77 40.29 5.74
N LEU A 275 -9.37 40.05 6.98
CA LEU A 275 -8.08 39.46 7.32
C LEU A 275 -8.15 37.96 7.10
N VAL A 276 -7.15 37.43 6.40
CA VAL A 276 -6.99 36.01 6.10
C VAL A 276 -5.73 35.51 6.80
N ASP A 277 -5.88 34.51 7.67
CA ASP A 277 -4.77 33.82 8.29
C ASP A 277 -4.20 32.79 7.31
N MET A 278 -3.00 33.10 6.80
CA MET A 278 -2.26 32.27 5.87
C MET A 278 -1.13 31.47 6.54
N SER A 279 -1.07 31.44 7.87
CA SER A 279 0.03 30.80 8.63
C SER A 279 0.22 29.33 8.29
N MET A 280 -0.87 28.60 8.03
CA MET A 280 -0.83 27.18 7.63
C MET A 280 -0.22 26.95 6.24
N MET A 281 -0.28 27.93 5.33
CA MET A 281 0.20 27.80 3.95
C MET A 281 1.55 28.47 3.72
N THR A 282 1.77 29.63 4.34
CA THR A 282 2.95 30.49 4.11
C THR A 282 3.93 30.50 5.28
N GLY A 283 3.50 30.08 6.47
CA GLY A 283 4.28 30.21 7.71
C GLY A 283 4.28 31.63 8.30
N GLU A 284 3.73 32.62 7.61
CA GLU A 284 3.66 34.00 8.09
C GLU A 284 2.62 34.14 9.19
N THR A 285 3.01 34.76 10.31
CA THR A 285 2.18 34.85 11.52
C THR A 285 1.13 35.96 11.44
N TYR A 286 1.35 36.98 10.61
CA TYR A 286 0.45 38.11 10.49
C TYR A 286 -0.61 37.84 9.42
N PRO A 287 -1.91 37.95 9.73
CA PRO A 287 -2.96 37.84 8.75
C PRO A 287 -2.83 38.90 7.66
N VAL A 288 -3.04 38.50 6.41
CA VAL A 288 -3.00 39.39 5.25
C VAL A 288 -4.40 39.90 4.96
N ARG A 289 -4.55 41.20 4.66
CA ARG A 289 -5.86 41.76 4.32
C ARG A 289 -6.18 41.49 2.85
N ALA A 290 -7.21 40.71 2.62
CA ALA A 290 -7.79 40.48 1.30
C ALA A 290 -8.80 41.59 0.96
N ARG A 291 -8.75 42.06 -0.27
CA ARG A 291 -9.64 43.07 -0.85
C ARG A 291 -10.24 42.55 -2.15
N ILE A 292 -11.28 43.23 -2.62
CA ILE A 292 -11.91 42.94 -3.91
C ILE A 292 -10.84 42.89 -5.01
N GLY A 293 -10.83 41.79 -5.77
CA GLY A 293 -9.85 41.52 -6.83
C GLY A 293 -8.60 40.78 -6.37
N ASP A 294 -8.35 40.62 -5.07
CA ASP A 294 -7.20 39.83 -4.59
C ASP A 294 -7.50 38.32 -4.71
N GLU A 295 -6.46 37.53 -4.95
CA GLU A 295 -6.52 36.07 -4.89
C GLU A 295 -6.47 35.57 -3.44
N VAL A 296 -7.29 34.57 -3.14
CA VAL A 296 -7.32 33.88 -1.86
C VAL A 296 -7.12 32.38 -2.06
N ILE A 297 -6.41 31.77 -1.12
CA ILE A 297 -5.96 30.38 -1.21
C ILE A 297 -6.85 29.52 -0.31
N GLY A 298 -7.33 28.40 -0.84
CA GLY A 298 -8.05 27.37 -0.10
C GLY A 298 -7.20 26.80 1.03
N GLY A 299 -7.84 26.50 2.16
CA GLY A 299 -7.17 26.05 3.39
C GLY A 299 -6.73 27.19 4.32
N THR A 300 -6.86 28.45 3.91
CA THR A 300 -6.62 29.62 4.79
C THR A 300 -7.88 29.98 5.57
N ILE A 301 -7.74 30.69 6.71
CA ILE A 301 -8.87 30.95 7.63
C ILE A 301 -9.28 32.42 7.58
N LEU A 302 -10.57 32.67 7.47
CA LEU A 302 -11.16 34.01 7.55
C LEU A 302 -11.23 34.50 9.00
N VAL A 303 -10.69 35.69 9.32
CA VAL A 303 -10.52 36.13 10.71
C VAL A 303 -11.62 37.07 11.21
N ASP A 304 -11.98 38.12 10.47
CA ASP A 304 -12.75 39.26 11.01
C ASP A 304 -14.07 39.59 10.29
N ALA A 305 -14.21 39.34 8.98
CA ALA A 305 -15.41 39.65 8.20
C ALA A 305 -15.70 38.59 7.13
N PRO A 306 -16.96 38.38 6.69
CA PRO A 306 -17.28 37.44 5.61
C PRO A 306 -16.78 37.94 4.25
N LEU A 307 -16.47 37.01 3.35
CA LEU A 307 -16.09 37.29 1.96
C LEU A 307 -16.96 36.48 0.99
N THR A 308 -17.32 37.11 -0.12
CA THR A 308 -17.83 36.40 -1.30
C THR A 308 -16.66 36.22 -2.25
N ILE A 309 -16.36 34.98 -2.62
CA ILE A 309 -15.26 34.63 -3.50
C ILE A 309 -15.80 33.94 -4.75
N THR A 310 -15.18 34.17 -5.89
CA THR A 310 -15.45 33.44 -7.12
C THR A 310 -14.35 32.39 -7.30
N THR A 311 -14.72 31.12 -7.42
CA THR A 311 -13.75 30.03 -7.60
C THR A 311 -12.96 30.20 -8.88
N THR A 312 -11.64 30.02 -8.83
CA THR A 312 -10.77 30.17 -10.00
C THR A 312 -10.42 28.83 -10.64
N GLN A 313 -10.33 27.77 -9.82
CA GLN A 313 -9.86 26.46 -10.22
C GLN A 313 -10.72 25.35 -9.60
N PRO A 314 -10.82 24.17 -10.23
CA PRO A 314 -11.52 23.03 -9.66
C PRO A 314 -10.76 22.44 -8.47
N TYR A 315 -11.45 21.67 -7.63
CA TYR A 315 -10.92 21.09 -6.38
C TYR A 315 -9.53 20.43 -6.53
N HIS A 316 -9.34 19.62 -7.57
CA HIS A 316 -8.10 18.86 -7.80
C HIS A 316 -6.90 19.73 -8.21
N GLN A 317 -7.11 20.98 -8.63
CA GLN A 317 -6.05 21.87 -9.12
C GLN A 317 -5.66 22.98 -8.14
N THR A 318 -6.33 23.06 -6.99
CA THR A 318 -5.99 24.05 -5.95
C THR A 318 -4.53 23.95 -5.50
N VAL A 319 -3.96 25.06 -5.04
CA VAL A 319 -2.59 25.14 -4.50
C VAL A 319 -2.37 24.08 -3.42
N LEU A 320 -3.34 23.91 -2.53
CA LEU A 320 -3.29 22.89 -1.48
C LEU A 320 -3.31 21.45 -2.06
N SER A 321 -4.18 21.16 -3.04
CA SER A 321 -4.21 19.86 -3.72
C SER A 321 -2.89 19.54 -4.42
N ASN A 322 -2.28 20.53 -5.09
CA ASN A 322 -0.97 20.38 -5.72
C ASN A 322 0.13 20.11 -4.70
N VAL A 323 0.13 20.82 -3.56
CA VAL A 323 1.08 20.54 -2.46
C VAL A 323 0.88 19.13 -1.91
N ILE A 324 -0.37 18.69 -1.72
CA ILE A 324 -0.69 17.31 -1.29
C ILE A 324 -0.16 16.29 -2.29
N GLN A 325 -0.39 16.51 -3.59
CA GLN A 325 0.09 15.61 -4.64
C GLN A 325 1.62 15.56 -4.69
N LEU A 326 2.30 16.71 -4.62
CA LEU A 326 3.77 16.77 -4.58
C LEU A 326 4.34 16.06 -3.35
N VAL A 327 3.68 16.17 -2.20
CA VAL A 327 4.08 15.48 -0.98
C VAL A 327 3.84 13.97 -1.10
N ASP A 328 2.70 13.53 -1.63
CA ASP A 328 2.42 12.11 -1.85
C ASP A 328 3.41 11.50 -2.85
N GLU A 329 3.67 12.18 -3.99
CA GLU A 329 4.66 11.78 -4.99
C GLU A 329 6.08 11.68 -4.40
N ALA A 330 6.47 12.63 -3.55
CA ALA A 330 7.76 12.60 -2.86
C ALA A 330 7.86 11.46 -1.83
N GLN A 331 6.73 11.02 -1.26
CA GLN A 331 6.68 9.99 -0.22
C GLN A 331 6.41 8.57 -0.75
N MET A 332 5.89 8.42 -1.96
CA MET A 332 5.62 7.12 -2.59
C MET A 332 6.87 6.37 -3.09
N GLY A 333 8.07 6.83 -2.73
CA GLY A 333 9.30 6.09 -2.90
C GLY A 333 9.34 4.81 -2.04
N LYS A 334 9.75 3.67 -2.62
CA LYS A 334 10.01 2.44 -1.86
C LYS A 334 11.05 2.68 -0.76
N ALA A 335 10.72 2.34 0.48
CA ALA A 335 11.61 2.45 1.64
C ALA A 335 13.00 1.84 1.38
N PRO A 336 14.11 2.51 1.75
CA PRO A 336 15.48 2.04 1.52
C PRO A 336 15.77 0.64 2.09
N ILE A 337 15.28 0.32 3.30
CA ILE A 337 15.53 -0.97 3.96
C ILE A 337 14.88 -2.16 3.24
N GLN A 338 13.72 -1.98 2.60
CA GLN A 338 13.06 -3.05 1.83
C GLN A 338 13.95 -3.47 0.65
N ARG A 339 14.68 -2.51 0.05
CA ARG A 339 15.68 -2.80 -0.98
C ARG A 339 16.88 -3.55 -0.42
N TYR A 340 17.25 -3.33 0.84
CA TYR A 340 18.32 -4.08 1.51
C TYR A 340 17.90 -5.53 1.78
N VAL A 341 16.69 -5.76 2.31
CA VAL A 341 16.16 -7.12 2.52
C VAL A 341 16.01 -7.85 1.19
N ASP A 342 15.48 -7.20 0.16
CA ASP A 342 15.38 -7.77 -1.19
C ASP A 342 16.77 -8.06 -1.80
N ARG A 343 17.77 -7.20 -1.56
CA ARG A 343 19.15 -7.42 -2.02
C ARG A 343 19.81 -8.59 -1.28
N ILE A 344 19.57 -8.74 0.02
CA ILE A 344 20.03 -9.88 0.80
C ILE A 344 19.37 -11.15 0.27
N ALA A 345 18.05 -11.15 0.08
CA ALA A 345 17.31 -12.28 -0.47
C ALA A 345 17.82 -12.66 -1.88
N ALA A 346 18.12 -11.68 -2.73
CA ALA A 346 18.64 -11.92 -4.08
C ALA A 346 19.99 -12.65 -4.12
N VAL A 347 20.79 -12.58 -3.05
CA VAL A 347 22.06 -13.30 -2.92
C VAL A 347 21.89 -14.59 -2.09
N PHE A 348 21.14 -14.50 -0.99
CA PHE A 348 20.91 -15.60 -0.06
C PHE A 348 20.14 -16.76 -0.70
N VAL A 349 19.07 -16.47 -1.46
CA VAL A 349 18.22 -17.51 -2.07
C VAL A 349 19.00 -18.37 -3.08
N PRO A 350 19.78 -17.82 -4.02
CA PRO A 350 20.63 -18.64 -4.88
C PRO A 350 21.64 -19.51 -4.13
N ILE A 351 22.25 -18.98 -3.05
CA ILE A 351 23.20 -19.74 -2.23
C ILE A 351 22.50 -20.91 -1.55
N VAL A 352 21.32 -20.70 -0.96
CA VAL A 352 20.52 -21.76 -0.32
C VAL A 352 20.15 -22.83 -1.34
N ILE A 353 19.71 -22.45 -2.53
CA ILE A 353 19.36 -23.40 -3.60
C ILE A 353 20.60 -24.20 -4.01
N ALA A 354 21.76 -23.56 -4.17
CA ALA A 354 23.01 -24.26 -4.48
C ALA A 354 23.39 -25.26 -3.37
N CYS A 355 23.34 -24.86 -2.11
CA CYS A 355 23.59 -25.74 -0.97
C CYS A 355 22.60 -26.91 -0.92
N ALA A 356 21.32 -26.66 -1.18
CA ALA A 356 20.29 -27.70 -1.20
C ALA A 356 20.51 -28.71 -2.35
N LEU A 357 20.90 -28.23 -3.54
CA LEU A 357 21.26 -29.09 -4.67
C LEU A 357 22.54 -29.91 -4.39
N ILE A 358 23.55 -29.32 -3.75
CA ILE A 358 24.76 -30.02 -3.32
C ILE A 358 24.42 -31.10 -2.30
N ALA A 359 23.55 -30.80 -1.33
CA ALA A 359 23.08 -31.78 -0.36
C ALA A 359 22.35 -32.94 -1.05
N VAL A 360 21.43 -32.65 -1.98
CA VAL A 360 20.75 -33.68 -2.78
C VAL A 360 21.74 -34.54 -3.56
N ALA A 361 22.73 -33.93 -4.22
CA ALA A 361 23.73 -34.68 -4.98
C ALA A 361 24.59 -35.56 -4.07
N TYR A 362 25.04 -35.03 -2.93
CA TYR A 362 25.84 -35.79 -1.97
C TYR A 362 25.07 -37.00 -1.42
N TRP A 363 23.87 -36.77 -0.89
CA TRP A 363 23.06 -37.83 -0.30
C TRP A 363 22.45 -38.78 -1.36
N GLY A 364 22.26 -38.31 -2.59
CA GLY A 364 21.73 -39.15 -3.67
C GLY A 364 22.78 -40.08 -4.29
N PHE A 365 24.05 -39.65 -4.40
CA PHE A 365 25.09 -40.40 -5.10
C PHE A 365 26.12 -41.07 -4.19
N PHE A 366 26.34 -40.56 -2.97
CA PHE A 366 27.44 -41.01 -2.09
C PHE A 366 26.99 -41.80 -0.86
N THR A 367 25.67 -42.01 -0.67
CA THR A 367 25.18 -42.93 0.38
C THR A 367 24.28 -44.00 -0.21
N ASP A 368 24.47 -45.24 0.24
CA ASP A 368 23.59 -46.37 -0.07
C ASP A 368 22.35 -46.42 0.84
N GLY A 369 22.22 -45.46 1.77
CA GLY A 369 21.14 -45.37 2.75
C GLY A 369 21.64 -45.45 4.20
N VAL A 370 20.83 -44.93 5.15
CA VAL A 370 21.11 -44.94 6.59
C VAL A 370 19.82 -45.28 7.33
N ASP A 371 19.89 -46.17 8.33
CA ASP A 371 18.78 -46.56 9.20
C ASP A 371 17.47 -46.82 8.44
N SER A 372 17.47 -47.84 7.57
CA SER A 372 16.33 -48.31 6.76
C SER A 372 15.78 -47.35 5.71
N ARG A 373 16.41 -46.18 5.51
CA ARG A 373 16.02 -45.21 4.47
C ARG A 373 16.90 -45.34 3.24
N SER A 374 16.31 -45.23 2.06
CA SER A 374 17.09 -45.19 0.81
C SER A 374 17.86 -43.88 0.66
N GLY A 375 18.97 -43.88 -0.09
CA GLY A 375 19.73 -42.65 -0.39
C GLY A 375 18.85 -41.56 -1.04
N GLY A 376 17.87 -41.97 -1.87
CA GLY A 376 16.88 -41.06 -2.45
C GLY A 376 15.93 -40.44 -1.41
N GLU A 377 15.46 -41.20 -0.43
CA GLU A 377 14.65 -40.68 0.67
C GLU A 377 15.44 -39.65 1.49
N ILE A 378 16.71 -39.93 1.78
CA ILE A 378 17.58 -39.02 2.54
C ILE A 378 17.89 -37.76 1.74
N ALA A 379 18.13 -37.87 0.43
CA ALA A 379 18.37 -36.72 -0.44
C ALA A 379 17.16 -35.76 -0.47
N ILE A 380 15.94 -36.28 -0.57
CA ILE A 380 14.73 -35.45 -0.55
C ILE A 380 14.48 -34.88 0.85
N LEU A 381 14.71 -35.64 1.92
CA LEU A 381 14.67 -35.11 3.29
C LEU A 381 15.66 -33.96 3.48
N ALA A 382 16.88 -34.08 2.96
CA ALA A 382 17.88 -33.02 3.00
C ALA A 382 17.45 -31.79 2.19
N LEU A 383 16.83 -31.98 1.01
CA LEU A 383 16.28 -30.90 0.21
C LEU A 383 15.19 -30.12 0.96
N VAL A 384 14.17 -30.84 1.43
CA VAL A 384 13.03 -30.27 2.16
C VAL A 384 13.56 -29.56 3.40
N SER A 385 14.38 -30.22 4.21
CA SER A 385 14.92 -29.64 5.45
C SER A 385 15.74 -28.38 5.18
N THR A 386 16.61 -28.39 4.18
CA THR A 386 17.45 -27.23 3.85
C THR A 386 16.60 -26.05 3.38
N LEU A 387 15.62 -26.28 2.48
CA LEU A 387 14.76 -25.21 1.96
C LEU A 387 13.81 -24.65 3.02
N VAL A 388 13.24 -25.52 3.86
CA VAL A 388 12.29 -25.15 4.93
C VAL A 388 13.01 -24.38 6.03
N ILE A 389 14.17 -24.86 6.50
CA ILE A 389 14.95 -24.21 7.57
C ILE A 389 15.52 -22.87 7.11
N ALA A 390 15.88 -22.75 5.82
CA ALA A 390 16.42 -21.51 5.28
C ALA A 390 15.39 -20.38 5.16
N CYS A 391 14.09 -20.65 5.30
CA CYS A 391 13.04 -19.64 5.16
C CYS A 391 13.16 -18.56 6.26
N PRO A 392 13.52 -17.30 5.94
CA PRO A 392 13.81 -16.28 6.93
C PRO A 392 12.51 -15.61 7.42
N CYS A 393 11.58 -16.38 7.97
CA CYS A 393 10.26 -15.90 8.41
C CYS A 393 10.38 -14.74 9.42
N ALA A 394 11.37 -14.82 10.32
CA ALA A 394 11.63 -13.79 11.32
C ALA A 394 12.23 -12.51 10.75
N LEU A 395 12.93 -12.58 9.61
CA LEU A 395 13.55 -11.40 8.98
C LEU A 395 12.48 -10.42 8.48
N GLY A 396 11.36 -10.94 7.96
CA GLY A 396 10.22 -10.13 7.55
C GLY A 396 9.49 -9.44 8.71
N LEU A 397 9.58 -9.99 9.92
CA LEU A 397 8.93 -9.46 11.13
C LEU A 397 9.83 -8.53 11.95
N ALA A 398 11.15 -8.70 11.88
CA ALA A 398 12.10 -7.96 12.71
C ALA A 398 11.99 -6.44 12.51
N THR A 399 12.00 -6.00 11.25
CA THR A 399 11.96 -4.57 10.91
C THR A 399 10.62 -3.93 11.30
N PRO A 400 9.43 -4.46 10.92
CA PRO A 400 8.15 -3.88 11.34
C PRO A 400 7.96 -3.83 12.85
N THR A 401 8.40 -4.86 13.58
CA THR A 401 8.26 -4.92 15.04
C THR A 401 9.12 -3.84 15.72
N ALA A 402 10.38 -3.72 15.31
CA ALA A 402 11.27 -2.69 15.83
C ALA A 402 10.72 -1.28 15.57
N LEU A 403 10.18 -1.05 14.38
CA LEU A 403 9.59 0.23 14.00
C LEU A 403 8.33 0.55 14.81
N MET A 404 7.41 -0.42 14.96
CA MET A 404 6.16 -0.24 15.73
C MET A 404 6.47 0.11 17.20
N VAL A 405 7.43 -0.57 17.82
CA VAL A 405 7.83 -0.29 19.20
C VAL A 405 8.58 1.04 19.28
N GLY A 406 9.44 1.34 18.31
CA GLY A 406 10.23 2.58 18.24
C GLY A 406 9.34 3.83 18.14
N THR A 407 8.39 3.84 17.20
CA THR A 407 7.45 4.95 17.02
C THR A 407 6.49 5.06 18.20
N GLY A 408 5.99 3.94 18.74
CA GLY A 408 5.14 3.92 19.92
C GLY A 408 5.84 4.48 21.16
N THR A 409 7.13 4.17 21.33
CA THR A 409 7.96 4.75 22.40
C THR A 409 8.19 6.24 22.17
N GLY A 410 8.53 6.65 20.95
CA GLY A 410 8.73 8.07 20.60
C GLY A 410 7.49 8.93 20.88
N ALA A 411 6.30 8.42 20.55
CA ALA A 411 5.04 9.11 20.80
C ALA A 411 4.79 9.41 22.29
N ARG A 412 5.23 8.52 23.20
CA ARG A 412 5.15 8.77 24.66
C ARG A 412 5.99 9.96 25.11
N PHE A 413 7.00 10.34 24.34
CA PHE A 413 7.85 11.52 24.57
C PHE A 413 7.45 12.73 23.72
N GLY A 414 6.28 12.69 23.07
CA GLY A 414 5.82 13.78 22.20
C GLY A 414 6.54 13.84 20.84
N LEU A 415 7.30 12.80 20.48
CA LEU A 415 7.97 12.70 19.17
C LEU A 415 7.07 11.93 18.21
N LEU A 416 6.44 12.67 17.28
CA LEU A 416 5.63 12.09 16.22
C LEU A 416 6.49 11.89 14.96
N VAL A 417 6.98 10.67 14.77
CA VAL A 417 7.81 10.33 13.61
C VAL A 417 6.92 9.85 12.48
N LYS A 418 6.85 10.65 11.41
CA LYS A 418 6.06 10.33 10.21
C LYS A 418 6.95 9.60 9.20
N GLY A 419 6.60 8.35 8.92
CA GLY A 419 7.30 7.51 7.94
C GLY A 419 8.51 6.76 8.52
N ILE A 420 8.70 5.54 8.03
CA ILE A 420 9.78 4.63 8.44
C ILE A 420 11.16 5.21 8.08
N GLU A 421 11.26 5.83 6.89
CA GLU A 421 12.49 6.40 6.40
C GLU A 421 12.97 7.59 7.24
N ALA A 422 12.06 8.38 7.81
CA ALA A 422 12.42 9.47 8.71
C ALA A 422 13.09 8.94 9.98
N LEU A 423 12.56 7.85 10.56
CA LEU A 423 13.15 7.22 11.74
C LEU A 423 14.53 6.65 11.42
N GLU A 424 14.68 5.94 10.30
CA GLU A 424 15.95 5.35 9.88
C GLU A 424 17.01 6.41 9.57
N ARG A 425 16.65 7.44 8.80
CA ARG A 425 17.58 8.52 8.45
C ARG A 425 17.95 9.38 9.64
N SER A 426 17.06 9.55 10.63
CA SER A 426 17.32 10.38 11.81
C SER A 426 18.59 9.98 12.56
N HIS A 427 18.90 8.68 12.63
CA HIS A 427 20.13 8.16 13.23
C HIS A 427 21.39 8.58 12.45
N ALA A 428 21.28 8.70 11.12
CA ALA A 428 22.40 9.09 10.26
C ALA A 428 22.54 10.62 10.12
N THR A 429 21.59 11.40 10.63
CA THR A 429 21.61 12.86 10.55
C THR A 429 22.69 13.44 11.46
N THR A 430 23.68 14.11 10.88
CA THR A 430 24.79 14.75 11.63
C THR A 430 24.62 16.27 11.76
N THR A 431 23.78 16.88 10.93
CA THR A 431 23.57 18.32 10.89
C THR A 431 22.08 18.62 10.99
N LEU A 432 21.69 19.45 11.96
CA LEU A 432 20.33 19.95 12.13
C LEU A 432 20.28 21.42 11.70
N VAL A 433 19.54 21.70 10.63
CA VAL A 433 19.20 23.08 10.24
C VAL A 433 17.82 23.38 10.80
N VAL A 434 17.69 24.48 11.53
CA VAL A 434 16.48 24.83 12.27
C VAL A 434 15.92 26.13 11.71
N ASP A 435 14.61 26.16 11.45
CA ASP A 435 13.92 27.42 11.18
C ASP A 435 13.85 28.26 12.46
N LYS A 436 13.84 29.58 12.33
CA LYS A 436 13.82 30.48 13.48
C LYS A 436 12.38 30.67 13.98
N THR A 437 11.48 31.09 13.10
CA THR A 437 10.15 31.56 13.48
C THR A 437 9.24 30.36 13.76
N GLY A 438 8.61 30.32 14.93
CA GLY A 438 7.69 29.22 15.29
C GLY A 438 8.37 27.89 15.66
N THR A 439 9.67 27.72 15.37
CA THR A 439 10.46 26.58 15.87
C THR A 439 11.36 26.97 17.04
N LEU A 440 12.21 28.00 16.88
CA LEU A 440 13.03 28.53 17.98
C LEU A 440 12.29 29.63 18.76
N THR A 441 11.38 30.34 18.11
CA THR A 441 10.58 31.41 18.74
C THR A 441 9.16 30.94 19.06
N THR A 442 8.50 31.62 19.99
CA THR A 442 7.12 31.31 20.42
C THR A 442 6.04 31.60 19.35
N GLY A 443 6.41 32.16 18.19
CA GLY A 443 5.47 32.52 17.13
C GLY A 443 4.42 33.56 17.55
N ARG A 444 4.62 34.26 18.67
CA ARG A 444 3.70 35.29 19.16
C ARG A 444 4.47 36.58 19.43
N PRO A 445 4.17 37.67 18.70
CA PRO A 445 4.83 38.95 18.94
C PRO A 445 4.49 39.44 20.35
N LYS A 446 5.52 39.90 21.08
CA LYS A 446 5.38 40.54 22.39
C LYS A 446 6.12 41.86 22.34
N VAL A 447 5.49 42.92 22.86
CA VAL A 447 6.16 44.20 23.04
C VAL A 447 7.36 43.99 23.96
N SER A 448 8.57 44.15 23.42
CA SER A 448 9.82 44.00 24.15
C SER A 448 10.33 45.31 24.74
N HIS A 449 10.06 46.43 24.07
CA HIS A 449 10.52 47.75 24.45
C HIS A 449 9.47 48.80 24.07
N ILE A 450 9.23 49.76 24.96
CA ILE A 450 8.50 51.00 24.68
C ILE A 450 9.49 52.14 24.94
N GLU A 451 9.84 52.91 23.91
CA GLU A 451 10.71 54.06 24.02
C GLU A 451 9.84 55.31 23.94
N PHE A 452 9.80 56.08 25.03
CA PHE A 452 9.09 57.35 25.07
C PHE A 452 10.05 58.43 24.56
N ILE A 453 9.70 59.01 23.41
CA ILE A 453 10.41 60.15 22.78
C ILE A 453 9.91 61.44 23.41
#